data_AF-A0AAJ6HXW1-F1
#
_entry.id   AF-A0AAJ6HXW1-F1
#
_cell.length_a   1.000
_cell.length_b   1.000
_cell.length_c   1.000
_cell.angle_alpha   90.00
_cell.angle_beta   90.00
_cell.angle_gamma   90.00
#
_symmetry.space_group_name_H-M   'P 1'
#
loop_
_entity.id
_entity.type
_entity.pdbx_description
1 polymer ?
#
loop_
_entity_poly.entity_id
_entity_poly.type
_entity_poly.pdbx_seq_one_letter_code
_entity_poly.pdbx_strand_id
1 'polypeptide(L)'
;MVDAGEAARWLQLNAPRGGPDELSLLVTRAAPAIGATEVVIYLADYTQSSLVPLLGAGLVRDELTIETTLAGRAFTNLDVQRAAETPDRLWVPLLLGCERLGVLEVVSPDAGDAAMDVPAWELAVNIAQVLVNRRLYGDVVERMRRRLPMQVAAEIVWGLLPPLTFATDELVITAILEPCYDVGGDIFDYALNGDVLSVGLFDTCGHGIKASTLASLVVSAYRNARRSGLDLADTATSIDRWVHSEHPGSFATALLAELDRRTGQLRIINAGHPGAMLLRDGKAIRELPGPTALPLGLGYLSAGAPRVHQEELHPGDRILAYTDGITDAKSADGERFGLDRLVDFVGRALNDGLPSPETMRRLVRAVLAYQDDQLDDDATAMFLEWRPPHLPLAHLSRLGVPQG
;
A
#
# COMPACT_ATOMS: atom_id res chain seq x y z
N MET A 1 3.63 -33.61 16.36
CA MET A 1 2.39 -32.86 16.68
C MET A 1 2.68 -31.44 16.22
N VAL A 2 1.90 -30.94 15.26
CA VAL A 2 2.09 -29.59 14.70
C VAL A 2 1.69 -28.59 15.79
N ASP A 3 2.63 -27.75 16.23
CA ASP A 3 2.41 -26.70 17.24
C ASP A 3 2.93 -25.37 16.71
N ALA A 4 2.05 -24.61 16.05
CA ALA A 4 2.37 -23.28 15.56
C ALA A 4 2.58 -22.26 16.68
N GLY A 5 2.01 -22.49 17.86
CA GLY A 5 2.29 -21.69 19.05
C GLY A 5 3.74 -21.85 19.54
N GLU A 6 4.29 -23.06 19.44
CA GLU A 6 5.71 -23.33 19.70
C GLU A 6 6.61 -22.61 18.69
N ALA A 7 6.30 -22.72 17.38
CA ALA A 7 7.06 -22.07 16.31
C ALA A 7 7.09 -20.54 16.50
N ALA A 8 5.92 -19.94 16.74
CA ALA A 8 5.76 -18.51 17.01
C ALA A 8 6.56 -18.06 18.23
N ARG A 9 6.42 -18.77 19.35
CA ARG A 9 7.16 -18.46 20.60
C ARG A 9 8.66 -18.57 20.40
N TRP A 10 9.12 -19.61 19.68
CA TRP A 10 10.54 -19.78 19.37
C TRP A 10 11.07 -18.60 18.55
N LEU A 11 10.35 -18.19 17.50
CA LEU A 11 10.73 -17.05 16.67
C LEU A 11 10.81 -15.75 17.47
N GLN A 12 9.79 -15.46 18.28
CA GLN A 12 9.76 -14.24 19.08
C GLN A 12 10.89 -14.18 20.13
N LEU A 13 11.22 -15.32 20.78
CA LEU A 13 12.27 -15.37 21.80
C LEU A 13 13.68 -15.36 21.21
N ASN A 14 13.88 -15.87 19.99
CA ASN A 14 15.20 -15.99 19.39
C ASN A 14 15.49 -14.91 18.34
N ALA A 15 14.48 -14.26 17.75
CA ALA A 15 14.70 -13.16 16.83
C ALA A 15 15.64 -12.09 17.42
N PRO A 16 15.42 -11.57 18.66
CA PRO A 16 16.32 -10.61 19.32
C PRO A 16 17.80 -11.03 19.40
N ARG A 17 18.10 -12.32 19.32
CA ARG A 17 19.45 -12.87 19.49
C ARG A 17 20.26 -12.91 18.19
N GLY A 18 19.61 -12.82 17.04
CA GLY A 18 20.28 -12.85 15.74
C GLY A 18 20.38 -11.47 15.08
N GLY A 19 21.22 -11.36 14.06
CA GLY A 19 21.29 -10.20 13.15
C GLY A 19 20.04 -10.09 12.25
N PRO A 20 19.72 -8.91 11.68
CA PRO A 20 18.64 -8.77 10.70
C PRO A 20 18.78 -9.68 9.47
N ASP A 21 20.02 -9.95 9.06
CA ASP A 21 20.43 -10.85 7.97
C ASP A 21 20.27 -12.34 8.29
N GLU A 22 20.09 -12.70 9.57
CA GLU A 22 19.88 -14.09 10.00
C GLU A 22 18.39 -14.49 10.04
N LEU A 23 17.48 -13.62 9.56
CA LEU A 23 16.03 -13.89 9.60
C LEU A 23 15.65 -15.18 8.89
N SER A 24 16.23 -15.44 7.72
CA SER A 24 15.99 -16.68 6.98
C SER A 24 16.41 -17.91 7.78
N LEU A 25 17.57 -17.88 8.44
CA LEU A 25 18.06 -18.94 9.32
C LEU A 25 17.15 -19.18 10.52
N LEU A 26 16.65 -18.12 11.15
CA LEU A 26 15.71 -18.21 12.26
C LEU A 26 14.41 -18.89 11.82
N VAL A 27 13.84 -18.47 10.68
CA VAL A 27 12.64 -19.10 10.12
C VAL A 27 12.87 -20.57 9.78
N THR A 28 13.99 -20.93 9.16
CA THR A 28 14.33 -22.33 8.87
C THR A 28 14.41 -23.18 10.15
N ARG A 29 14.87 -22.61 11.28
CA ARG A 29 14.94 -23.33 12.56
C ARG A 29 13.57 -23.48 13.25
N ALA A 30 12.61 -22.60 12.96
CA ALA A 30 11.25 -22.69 13.49
C ALA A 30 10.37 -23.66 12.68
N ALA A 31 10.69 -23.88 11.40
CA ALA A 31 9.93 -24.70 10.46
C ALA A 31 9.54 -26.11 10.98
N PRO A 32 10.43 -26.89 11.65
CA PRO A 32 10.09 -28.24 12.09
C PRO A 32 8.95 -28.31 13.12
N ALA A 33 8.70 -27.23 13.88
CA ALA A 33 7.62 -27.18 14.87
C ALA A 33 6.22 -27.27 14.22
N ILE A 34 6.11 -26.87 12.95
CA ILE A 34 4.88 -27.06 12.16
C ILE A 34 4.93 -28.28 11.23
N GLY A 35 5.93 -29.15 11.34
CA GLY A 35 6.09 -30.29 10.42
C GLY A 35 6.62 -29.92 9.04
N ALA A 36 7.13 -28.70 8.86
CA ALA A 36 7.77 -28.29 7.61
C ALA A 36 9.23 -28.77 7.55
N THR A 37 9.61 -29.34 6.42
CA THR A 37 11.00 -29.74 6.12
C THR A 37 11.82 -28.57 5.59
N GLU A 38 11.16 -27.62 4.93
CA GLU A 38 11.80 -26.41 4.42
C GLU A 38 10.80 -25.26 4.42
N VAL A 39 11.29 -24.04 4.69
CA VAL A 39 10.50 -22.82 4.63
C VAL A 39 11.34 -21.70 4.02
N VAL A 40 10.79 -21.00 3.03
CA VAL A 40 11.45 -19.86 2.37
C VAL A 40 10.53 -18.65 2.35
N ILE A 41 11.06 -17.50 2.76
CA ILE A 41 10.36 -16.22 2.64
C ILE A 41 10.63 -15.66 1.25
N TYR A 42 9.59 -15.31 0.52
CA TYR A 42 9.69 -14.50 -0.70
C TYR A 42 9.08 -13.13 -0.43
N LEU A 43 9.80 -12.07 -0.79
CA LEU A 43 9.39 -10.69 -0.61
C LEU A 43 8.94 -10.11 -1.95
N ALA A 44 7.81 -9.39 -1.94
CA ALA A 44 7.42 -8.62 -3.11
C ALA A 44 8.38 -7.45 -3.33
N ASP A 45 8.86 -7.28 -4.56
CA ASP A 45 9.63 -6.12 -4.98
C ASP A 45 8.79 -4.83 -4.92
N TYR A 46 9.44 -3.67 -5.08
CA TYR A 46 8.77 -2.38 -5.00
C TYR A 46 7.66 -2.21 -6.06
N THR A 47 7.86 -2.75 -7.26
CA THR A 47 6.87 -2.72 -8.36
C THR A 47 5.77 -3.78 -8.21
N GLN A 48 5.88 -4.68 -7.21
CA GLN A 48 4.98 -5.82 -7.01
C GLN A 48 4.78 -6.65 -8.29
N SER A 49 5.88 -6.85 -9.02
CA SER A 49 5.97 -7.69 -10.22
C SER A 49 6.51 -9.08 -9.90
N SER A 50 7.38 -9.16 -8.90
CA SER A 50 8.20 -10.33 -8.62
C SER A 50 8.29 -10.61 -7.12
N LEU A 51 8.49 -11.88 -6.79
CA LEU A 51 8.69 -12.44 -5.48
C LEU A 51 10.14 -12.90 -5.36
N VAL A 52 10.92 -12.19 -4.55
CA VAL A 52 12.37 -12.37 -4.40
C VAL A 52 12.66 -13.17 -3.13
N PRO A 53 13.36 -14.31 -3.21
CA PRO A 53 13.63 -15.15 -2.05
C PRO A 53 14.62 -14.48 -1.09
N LEU A 54 14.26 -14.41 0.18
CA LEU A 54 15.16 -14.06 1.28
C LEU A 54 15.94 -15.32 1.69
N LEU A 55 17.06 -15.56 1.02
CA LEU A 55 17.85 -16.78 1.19
C LEU A 55 18.67 -16.78 2.48
N GLY A 56 18.78 -17.96 3.10
CA GLY A 56 19.77 -18.27 4.13
C GLY A 56 21.00 -18.92 3.52
N ALA A 57 22.04 -19.15 4.33
CA ALA A 57 23.27 -19.78 3.88
C ALA A 57 22.99 -21.19 3.29
N GLY A 58 23.27 -21.38 1.99
CA GLY A 58 23.21 -22.67 1.30
C GLY A 58 21.89 -22.98 0.57
N LEU A 59 20.85 -22.14 0.68
CA LEU A 59 19.62 -22.27 -0.11
C LEU A 59 19.79 -21.59 -1.46
N VAL A 60 19.33 -22.26 -2.52
CA VAL A 60 19.19 -21.67 -3.86
C VAL A 60 17.72 -21.76 -4.26
N ARG A 61 17.11 -20.60 -4.52
CA ARG A 61 15.76 -20.47 -5.05
C ARG A 61 15.75 -19.43 -6.14
N ASP A 62 14.92 -19.68 -7.15
CA ASP A 62 14.68 -18.74 -8.23
C ASP A 62 13.68 -17.67 -7.79
N GLU A 63 13.78 -16.51 -8.42
CA GLU A 63 12.74 -15.49 -8.34
C GLU A 63 11.46 -15.96 -9.04
N LEU A 64 10.31 -15.57 -8.49
CA LEU A 64 9.01 -15.97 -8.99
C LEU A 64 8.23 -14.76 -9.47
N THR A 65 7.61 -14.85 -10.63
CA THR A 65 6.73 -13.80 -11.15
C THR A 65 5.38 -13.84 -10.44
N ILE A 66 4.82 -12.67 -10.08
CA ILE A 66 3.52 -12.60 -9.40
C ILE A 66 2.36 -12.99 -10.33
N GLU A 67 2.47 -12.76 -11.64
CA GLU A 67 1.36 -13.04 -12.57
C GLU A 67 1.16 -14.50 -12.93
N THR A 68 2.24 -15.26 -13.06
CA THR A 68 2.20 -16.57 -13.73
C THR A 68 2.47 -17.75 -12.81
N THR A 69 2.71 -17.51 -11.52
CA THR A 69 3.04 -18.57 -10.54
C THR A 69 1.92 -18.79 -9.51
N LEU A 70 1.94 -19.98 -8.88
CA LEU A 70 1.07 -20.29 -7.74
C LEU A 70 1.39 -19.39 -6.53
N ALA A 71 2.67 -19.10 -6.31
CA ALA A 71 3.14 -18.15 -5.31
C ALA A 71 2.52 -16.76 -5.52
N GLY A 72 2.54 -16.29 -6.77
CA GLY A 72 1.90 -15.06 -7.19
C GLY A 72 0.39 -15.05 -6.94
N ARG A 73 -0.31 -16.15 -7.21
CA ARG A 73 -1.75 -16.28 -6.88
C ARG A 73 -2.02 -16.17 -5.38
N ALA A 74 -1.19 -16.76 -4.53
CA ALA A 74 -1.33 -16.62 -3.08
C ALA A 74 -1.19 -15.13 -2.67
N PHE A 75 -0.17 -14.45 -3.23
CA PHE A 75 0.03 -13.01 -3.00
C PHE A 75 -1.16 -12.15 -3.45
N THR A 76 -1.73 -12.40 -4.64
CA THR A 76 -2.81 -11.56 -5.20
C THR A 76 -4.17 -11.84 -4.55
N ASN A 77 -4.48 -13.10 -4.28
CA ASN A 77 -5.81 -13.53 -3.80
C ASN A 77 -5.91 -13.54 -2.26
N LEU A 78 -4.77 -13.42 -1.56
CA LEU A 78 -4.71 -13.48 -0.10
C LEU A 78 -5.26 -14.81 0.45
N ASP A 79 -4.91 -15.91 -0.22
CA ASP A 79 -5.28 -17.27 0.18
C ASP A 79 -4.11 -18.26 0.02
N VAL A 80 -4.22 -19.40 0.72
CA VAL A 80 -3.20 -20.45 0.62
C VAL A 80 -3.33 -21.16 -0.71
N GLN A 81 -2.23 -21.24 -1.46
CA GLN A 81 -2.15 -22.00 -2.71
C GLN A 81 -1.33 -23.27 -2.50
N ARG A 82 -1.78 -24.38 -3.08
CA ARG A 82 -1.15 -25.70 -2.97
C ARG A 82 -0.59 -26.14 -4.31
N ALA A 83 0.58 -26.78 -4.28
CA ALA A 83 1.13 -27.51 -5.40
C ALA A 83 1.33 -28.96 -4.98
N ALA A 84 0.71 -29.89 -5.72
CA ALA A 84 0.95 -31.33 -5.60
C ALA A 84 2.26 -31.70 -6.30
N GLU A 85 3.36 -31.14 -5.80
CA GLU A 85 4.73 -31.44 -6.22
C GLU A 85 5.34 -32.48 -5.27
N THR A 86 6.48 -33.09 -5.60
CA THR A 86 7.16 -33.98 -4.66
C THR A 86 8.48 -33.35 -4.23
N PRO A 87 8.63 -32.94 -2.96
CA PRO A 87 7.63 -32.92 -1.88
C PRO A 87 6.52 -31.86 -2.07
N ASP A 88 5.37 -32.08 -1.42
CA ASP A 88 4.21 -31.18 -1.48
C ASP A 88 4.56 -29.79 -0.94
N ARG A 89 3.89 -28.77 -1.50
CA ARG A 89 4.21 -27.36 -1.27
C ARG A 89 2.98 -26.52 -1.02
N LEU A 90 3.09 -25.65 -0.03
CA LEU A 90 2.13 -24.60 0.33
C LEU A 90 2.74 -23.23 0.10
N TRP A 91 1.94 -22.32 -0.45
CA TRP A 91 2.25 -20.91 -0.59
C TRP A 91 1.28 -20.12 0.26
N VAL A 92 1.79 -19.47 1.30
CA VAL A 92 0.99 -18.75 2.28
C VAL A 92 1.26 -17.25 2.15
N PRO A 93 0.22 -16.40 2.04
CA PRO A 93 0.42 -14.94 2.01
C PRO A 93 1.16 -14.45 3.26
N LEU A 94 2.18 -13.62 3.06
CA LEU A 94 2.91 -12.99 4.16
C LEU A 94 2.34 -11.58 4.39
N LEU A 95 1.43 -11.47 5.36
CA LEU A 95 0.69 -10.24 5.65
C LEU A 95 1.05 -9.65 7.00
N LEU A 96 1.24 -8.33 7.05
CA LEU A 96 1.15 -7.56 8.31
C LEU A 96 -0.17 -6.79 8.31
N GLY A 97 -1.17 -7.33 9.00
CA GLY A 97 -2.54 -6.82 8.87
C GLY A 97 -3.04 -7.00 7.43
N CYS A 98 -3.11 -5.91 6.66
CA CYS A 98 -3.49 -5.93 5.24
C CYS A 98 -2.34 -5.58 4.28
N GLU A 99 -1.16 -5.25 4.81
CA GLU A 99 0.01 -4.98 3.98
C GLU A 99 0.57 -6.30 3.43
N ARG A 100 0.71 -6.38 2.10
CA ARG A 100 1.25 -7.55 1.41
C ARG A 100 2.77 -7.46 1.33
N LEU A 101 3.47 -8.23 2.17
CA LEU A 101 4.93 -8.25 2.20
C LEU A 101 5.52 -9.24 1.17
N GLY A 102 4.77 -10.28 0.82
CA GLY A 102 5.19 -11.35 -0.08
C GLY A 102 4.47 -12.66 0.24
N VAL A 103 5.17 -13.79 0.15
CA VAL A 103 4.64 -15.13 0.46
C VAL A 103 5.66 -15.99 1.20
N LEU A 104 5.15 -16.96 1.94
CA LEU A 104 5.92 -18.01 2.59
C LEU A 104 5.74 -19.31 1.79
N GLU A 105 6.84 -19.85 1.28
CA GLU A 105 6.91 -21.22 0.79
C GLU A 105 7.08 -22.16 1.98
N VAL A 106 6.20 -23.16 2.10
CA VAL A 106 6.29 -24.20 3.12
C VAL A 106 6.29 -25.56 2.42
N VAL A 107 7.39 -26.29 2.60
CA VAL A 107 7.57 -27.65 2.07
C VAL A 107 7.34 -28.63 3.22
N SER A 108 6.41 -29.57 3.05
CA SER A 108 6.09 -30.57 4.07
C SER A 108 5.48 -31.81 3.42
N PRO A 109 5.70 -33.03 3.95
CA PRO A 109 4.94 -34.21 3.54
C PRO A 109 3.42 -34.04 3.72
N ASP A 110 3.00 -33.19 4.65
CA ASP A 110 1.59 -32.93 4.96
C ASP A 110 1.07 -31.66 4.26
N ALA A 111 1.85 -31.04 3.37
CA ALA A 111 1.47 -29.78 2.71
C ALA A 111 0.22 -29.91 1.81
N GLY A 112 -0.11 -31.12 1.35
CA GLY A 112 -1.38 -31.41 0.69
C GLY A 112 -2.61 -31.35 1.61
N ASP A 113 -2.46 -31.47 2.93
CA ASP A 113 -3.55 -31.50 3.90
C ASP A 113 -4.08 -30.09 4.22
N ALA A 114 -5.40 -29.95 4.36
CA ALA A 114 -6.06 -28.74 4.83
C ALA A 114 -5.71 -28.41 6.29
N ALA A 115 -5.35 -29.42 7.10
CA ALA A 115 -4.92 -29.24 8.48
C ALA A 115 -3.66 -28.38 8.63
N MET A 116 -2.86 -28.24 7.56
CA MET A 116 -1.66 -27.41 7.53
C MET A 116 -1.92 -25.91 7.32
N ASP A 117 -3.14 -25.50 6.95
CA ASP A 117 -3.45 -24.09 6.66
C ASP A 117 -3.25 -23.19 7.87
N VAL A 118 -3.90 -23.52 8.99
CA VAL A 118 -3.84 -22.70 10.20
C VAL A 118 -2.41 -22.60 10.74
N PRO A 119 -1.66 -23.70 10.92
CA PRO A 119 -0.28 -23.63 11.40
C PRO A 119 0.67 -22.83 10.51
N ALA A 120 0.56 -23.00 9.18
CA ALA A 120 1.40 -22.28 8.24
C ALA A 120 1.07 -20.77 8.21
N TRP A 121 -0.20 -20.42 8.35
CA TRP A 121 -0.64 -19.03 8.43
C TRP A 121 -0.23 -18.35 9.74
N GLU A 122 -0.36 -19.02 10.88
CA GLU A 122 0.13 -18.52 12.17
C GLU A 122 1.64 -18.26 12.12
N LEU A 123 2.40 -19.17 11.51
CA LEU A 123 3.83 -18.97 11.27
C LEU A 123 4.07 -17.75 10.38
N ALA A 124 3.34 -17.62 9.25
CA ALA A 124 3.48 -16.49 8.34
C ALA A 124 3.21 -15.14 9.02
N VAL A 125 2.15 -15.02 9.83
CA VAL A 125 1.83 -13.79 10.58
C VAL A 125 2.96 -13.43 11.56
N ASN A 126 3.52 -14.41 12.27
CA ASN A 126 4.63 -14.17 13.19
C ASN A 126 5.91 -13.77 12.44
N ILE A 127 6.18 -14.39 11.29
CA ILE A 127 7.31 -14.00 10.43
C ILE A 127 7.12 -12.57 9.93
N ALA A 128 5.92 -12.18 9.49
CA ALA A 128 5.63 -10.82 9.04
C ALA A 128 5.89 -9.78 10.13
N GLN A 129 5.45 -10.05 11.38
CA GLN A 129 5.73 -9.18 12.54
C GLN A 129 7.23 -9.03 12.81
N VAL A 130 7.97 -10.15 12.82
CA VAL A 130 9.43 -10.12 13.01
C VAL A 130 10.09 -9.37 11.87
N LEU A 131 9.68 -9.61 10.62
CA LEU A 131 10.24 -9.01 9.43
C LEU A 131 10.09 -7.48 9.44
N VAL A 132 8.89 -6.97 9.73
CA VAL A 132 8.65 -5.52 9.78
C VAL A 132 9.40 -4.86 10.93
N ASN A 133 9.48 -5.49 12.10
CA ASN A 133 10.31 -4.99 13.19
C ASN A 133 11.81 -4.98 12.81
N ARG A 134 12.27 -6.00 12.06
CA ARG A 134 13.68 -6.14 11.64
C ARG A 134 14.10 -5.15 10.58
N ARG A 135 13.18 -4.69 9.72
CA ARG A 135 13.45 -3.63 8.72
C ARG A 135 14.02 -2.35 9.35
N LEU A 136 13.71 -2.08 10.62
CA LEU A 136 14.23 -0.91 11.33
C LEU A 136 15.72 -0.99 11.68
N TYR A 137 16.31 -2.19 11.66
CA TYR A 137 17.66 -2.45 12.17
C TYR A 137 18.64 -2.98 11.12
N GLY A 138 18.20 -3.19 9.88
CA GLY A 138 19.08 -3.63 8.81
C GLY A 138 18.45 -3.57 7.42
N ASP A 139 19.32 -3.55 6.41
CA ASP A 139 18.92 -3.25 5.03
C ASP A 139 18.56 -4.49 4.20
N VAL A 140 18.66 -5.71 4.76
CA VAL A 140 18.52 -6.94 3.97
C VAL A 140 17.19 -7.00 3.23
N VAL A 141 16.10 -6.59 3.90
CA VAL A 141 14.76 -6.59 3.31
C VAL A 141 14.68 -5.57 2.19
N GLU A 142 15.13 -4.33 2.42
CA GLU A 142 15.06 -3.28 1.41
C GLU A 142 15.99 -3.56 0.23
N ARG A 143 17.16 -4.15 0.47
CA ARG A 143 18.06 -4.62 -0.59
C ARG A 143 17.43 -5.72 -1.45
N MET A 144 16.71 -6.67 -0.86
CA MET A 144 16.06 -7.75 -1.62
C MET A 144 14.86 -7.27 -2.43
N ARG A 145 14.12 -6.26 -1.93
CA ARG A 145 12.96 -5.70 -2.63
C ARG A 145 13.34 -4.80 -3.82
N ARG A 146 14.60 -4.38 -3.91
CA ARG A 146 15.10 -3.50 -4.99
C ARG A 146 15.64 -4.32 -6.14
N ARG A 147 15.03 -4.15 -7.30
CA ARG A 147 15.48 -4.73 -8.58
C ARG A 147 16.36 -3.78 -9.37
N LEU A 148 16.25 -2.48 -9.10
CA LEU A 148 17.05 -1.41 -9.68
C LEU A 148 17.61 -0.51 -8.57
N PRO A 149 18.69 0.24 -8.82
CA PRO A 149 19.16 1.27 -7.90
C PRO A 149 18.06 2.32 -7.68
N MET A 150 17.77 2.61 -6.42
CA MET A 150 16.84 3.67 -6.03
C MET A 150 17.56 5.02 -6.00
N GLN A 151 16.98 6.06 -6.60
CA GLN A 151 17.50 7.42 -6.49
C GLN A 151 17.25 8.01 -5.10
N VAL A 152 18.07 8.98 -4.69
CA VAL A 152 17.95 9.64 -3.38
C VAL A 152 16.58 10.30 -3.19
N ALA A 153 15.99 10.86 -4.26
CA ALA A 153 14.64 11.42 -4.20
C ALA A 153 13.59 10.35 -3.83
N ALA A 154 13.66 9.19 -4.48
CA ALA A 154 12.82 8.04 -4.16
C ALA A 154 13.04 7.53 -2.73
N GLU A 155 14.29 7.49 -2.24
CA GLU A 155 14.60 7.11 -0.84
C GLU A 155 13.90 8.03 0.17
N ILE A 156 13.88 9.34 -0.09
CA ILE A 156 13.21 10.32 0.77
C ILE A 156 11.71 10.05 0.80
N VAL A 157 11.08 9.89 -0.37
CA VAL A 157 9.63 9.69 -0.46
C VAL A 157 9.23 8.35 0.16
N TRP A 158 9.86 7.25 -0.25
CA TRP A 158 9.55 5.91 0.27
C TRP A 158 9.83 5.76 1.76
N GLY A 159 10.85 6.45 2.29
CA GLY A 159 11.13 6.48 3.73
C GLY A 159 10.06 7.22 4.55
N LEU A 160 9.21 8.02 3.90
CA LEU A 160 8.15 8.80 4.55
C LEU A 160 6.76 8.17 4.39
N LEU A 161 6.55 7.32 3.39
CA LEU A 161 5.23 6.73 3.13
C LEU A 161 4.75 5.88 4.32
N PRO A 162 3.45 5.94 4.68
CA PRO A 162 2.85 4.90 5.50
C PRO A 162 2.80 3.57 4.71
N PRO A 163 2.46 2.44 5.36
CA PRO A 163 2.18 1.20 4.63
C PRO A 163 1.22 1.43 3.46
N LEU A 164 1.47 0.80 2.32
CA LEU A 164 0.66 1.01 1.11
C LEU A 164 -0.80 0.58 1.29
N THR A 165 -1.09 -0.28 2.26
CA THR A 165 -2.44 -0.74 2.57
C THR A 165 -2.66 -0.77 4.08
N PHE A 166 -3.79 -0.23 4.52
CA PHE A 166 -4.32 -0.40 5.87
C PHE A 166 -5.80 -0.76 5.79
N ALA A 167 -6.25 -1.67 6.66
CA ALA A 167 -7.68 -1.96 6.76
C ALA A 167 -8.12 -2.32 8.18
N THR A 168 -9.40 -2.14 8.39
CA THR A 168 -10.21 -2.60 9.52
C THR A 168 -11.49 -3.20 8.96
N ASP A 169 -12.34 -3.82 9.78
CA ASP A 169 -13.62 -4.36 9.28
C ASP A 169 -14.54 -3.31 8.64
N GLU A 170 -14.32 -2.02 8.94
CA GLU A 170 -15.14 -0.90 8.45
C GLU A 170 -14.46 -0.05 7.39
N LEU A 171 -13.17 -0.25 7.09
CA LEU A 171 -12.39 0.64 6.24
C LEU A 171 -11.29 -0.10 5.50
N VAL A 172 -11.06 0.23 4.24
CA VAL A 172 -9.84 -0.11 3.52
C VAL A 172 -9.26 1.18 2.93
N ILE A 173 -7.97 1.41 3.12
CA ILE A 173 -7.22 2.39 2.36
C ILE A 173 -6.03 1.67 1.72
N THR A 174 -5.88 1.87 0.41
CA THR A 174 -4.74 1.35 -0.33
C THR A 174 -4.26 2.39 -1.31
N ALA A 175 -2.95 2.48 -1.50
CA ALA A 175 -2.34 3.42 -2.42
C ALA A 175 -1.16 2.78 -3.15
N ILE A 176 -0.85 3.36 -4.31
CA ILE A 176 0.25 3.00 -5.19
C ILE A 176 0.97 4.27 -5.60
N LEU A 177 2.29 4.16 -5.82
CA LEU A 177 3.15 5.23 -6.30
C LEU A 177 4.16 4.60 -7.27
N GLU A 178 4.17 5.05 -8.51
CA GLU A 178 5.18 4.74 -9.52
C GLU A 178 5.65 6.05 -10.19
N PRO A 179 6.89 6.14 -10.69
CA PRO A 179 7.95 5.13 -10.63
C PRO A 179 8.54 4.98 -9.22
N CYS A 180 8.73 3.74 -8.77
CA CYS A 180 9.23 3.48 -7.42
C CYS A 180 10.74 3.78 -7.23
N TYR A 181 11.54 3.84 -8.30
CA TYR A 181 12.99 4.05 -8.23
C TYR A 181 13.45 5.48 -8.50
N ASP A 182 12.59 6.32 -9.10
CA ASP A 182 12.90 7.69 -9.52
C ASP A 182 11.69 8.61 -9.37
N VAL A 183 11.21 8.76 -8.14
CA VAL A 183 10.02 9.57 -7.82
C VAL A 183 10.28 11.05 -8.13
N GLY A 184 9.33 11.69 -8.81
CA GLY A 184 9.28 13.12 -9.07
C GLY A 184 9.02 13.93 -7.80
N GLY A 185 7.81 13.84 -7.25
CA GLY A 185 7.29 14.67 -6.17
C GLY A 185 5.99 14.19 -5.52
N ASP A 186 5.36 13.12 -6.03
CA ASP A 186 4.13 12.58 -5.45
C ASP A 186 4.36 11.92 -4.09
N ILE A 187 3.43 12.15 -3.16
CA ILE A 187 3.45 11.50 -1.86
C ILE A 187 2.04 11.45 -1.26
N PHE A 188 1.78 10.44 -0.43
CA PHE A 188 0.54 10.35 0.34
C PHE A 188 0.79 10.03 1.80
N ASP A 189 -0.17 10.37 2.66
CA ASP A 189 -0.16 10.03 4.08
C ASP A 189 -1.58 9.81 4.58
N TYR A 190 -1.74 8.89 5.54
CA TYR A 190 -3.01 8.70 6.22
C TYR A 190 -2.80 8.37 7.70
N ALA A 191 -3.83 8.60 8.51
CA ALA A 191 -3.90 8.12 9.88
C ALA A 191 -5.36 7.94 10.31
N LEU A 192 -5.65 6.80 10.96
CA LEU A 192 -6.89 6.59 11.66
C LEU A 192 -6.70 6.93 13.14
N ASN A 193 -7.36 7.99 13.62
CA ASN A 193 -7.32 8.40 15.02
C ASN A 193 -8.74 8.37 15.60
N GLY A 194 -9.03 7.39 16.46
CA GLY A 194 -10.39 7.13 16.93
C GLY A 194 -11.31 6.76 15.75
N ASP A 195 -12.33 7.58 15.53
CA ASP A 195 -13.31 7.40 14.46
C ASP A 195 -12.99 8.16 13.17
N VAL A 196 -11.93 8.98 13.16
CA VAL A 196 -11.59 9.83 12.01
C VAL A 196 -10.39 9.27 11.26
N LEU A 197 -10.60 8.92 9.99
CA LEU A 197 -9.55 8.65 9.03
C LEU A 197 -9.16 9.96 8.33
N SER A 198 -7.96 10.46 8.60
CA SER A 198 -7.38 11.59 7.86
C SER A 198 -6.53 11.07 6.71
N VAL A 199 -6.64 11.69 5.55
CA VAL A 199 -5.98 11.27 4.31
C VAL A 199 -5.44 12.50 3.58
N GLY A 200 -4.23 12.41 3.05
CA GLY A 200 -3.62 13.43 2.20
C GLY A 200 -2.94 12.78 0.99
N LEU A 201 -3.25 13.27 -0.21
CA LEU A 201 -2.52 13.00 -1.44
C LEU A 201 -1.93 14.33 -1.93
N PHE A 202 -0.64 14.33 -2.25
CA PHE A 202 0.11 15.52 -2.58
C PHE A 202 0.93 15.26 -3.84
N ASP A 203 0.98 16.26 -4.71
CA ASP A 203 1.84 16.32 -5.89
C ASP A 203 2.61 17.63 -5.80
N THR A 204 3.94 17.55 -5.83
CA THR A 204 4.82 18.69 -5.59
C THR A 204 5.52 19.14 -6.85
N CYS A 205 5.54 20.46 -7.08
CA CYS A 205 6.12 20.99 -8.31
C CYS A 205 7.64 20.74 -8.41
N GLY A 206 8.10 20.43 -9.62
CA GLY A 206 9.51 20.18 -9.92
C GLY A 206 9.80 18.70 -10.09
N HIS A 207 11.07 18.31 -9.96
CA HIS A 207 11.47 16.91 -10.07
C HIS A 207 12.71 16.62 -9.21
N GLY A 208 12.90 15.34 -8.86
CA GLY A 208 14.06 14.84 -8.14
C GLY A 208 14.18 15.40 -6.71
N ILE A 209 15.40 15.76 -6.29
CA ILE A 209 15.68 16.11 -4.88
C ILE A 209 14.88 17.33 -4.41
N LYS A 210 14.62 18.31 -5.29
CA LYS A 210 13.88 19.52 -4.91
C LYS A 210 12.42 19.21 -4.59
N ALA A 211 11.76 18.44 -5.45
CA ALA A 211 10.37 18.05 -5.27
C ALA A 211 10.21 17.07 -4.09
N SER A 212 11.05 16.03 -3.98
CA SER A 212 11.05 15.13 -2.80
C SER A 212 11.31 15.85 -1.45
N THR A 213 12.12 16.92 -1.41
CA THR A 213 12.29 17.73 -0.20
C THR A 213 11.03 18.52 0.13
N LEU A 214 10.36 19.08 -0.88
CA LEU A 214 9.07 19.75 -0.71
C LEU A 214 7.98 18.76 -0.26
N ALA A 215 7.94 17.56 -0.84
CA ALA A 215 7.05 16.47 -0.43
C ALA A 215 7.25 16.10 1.04
N SER A 216 8.51 16.02 1.48
CA SER A 216 8.88 15.79 2.88
C SER A 216 8.37 16.90 3.81
N LEU A 217 8.52 18.17 3.42
CA LEU A 217 8.00 19.30 4.18
C LEU A 217 6.47 19.26 4.27
N VAL A 218 5.79 19.04 3.14
CA VAL A 218 4.32 19.00 3.05
C VAL A 218 3.75 17.90 3.95
N VAL A 219 4.29 16.68 3.88
CA VAL A 219 3.85 15.57 4.74
C VAL A 219 4.18 15.84 6.20
N SER A 220 5.32 16.44 6.51
CA SER A 220 5.69 16.80 7.88
C SER A 220 4.78 17.88 8.46
N ALA A 221 4.45 18.91 7.68
CA ALA A 221 3.51 19.97 8.06
C ALA A 221 2.09 19.41 8.25
N TYR A 222 1.65 18.50 7.35
CA TYR A 222 0.37 17.81 7.46
C TYR A 222 0.29 16.97 8.75
N ARG A 223 1.30 16.14 9.01
CA ARG A 223 1.41 15.34 10.24
C ARG A 223 1.45 16.22 11.49
N ASN A 224 2.19 17.33 11.46
CA ASN A 224 2.27 18.28 12.56
C ASN A 224 0.90 18.92 12.87
N ALA A 225 0.22 19.43 11.84
CA ALA A 225 -1.12 20.03 11.97
C ALA A 225 -2.13 19.03 12.55
N ARG A 226 -2.19 17.81 11.99
CA ARG A 226 -3.05 16.73 12.48
C ARG A 226 -2.76 16.36 13.93
N ARG A 227 -1.48 16.21 14.31
CA ARG A 227 -1.07 15.89 15.69
C ARG A 227 -1.30 17.04 16.67
N SER A 228 -1.40 18.27 16.17
CA SER A 228 -1.74 19.46 16.97
C SER A 228 -3.25 19.65 17.13
N GLY A 229 -4.08 18.77 16.53
CA GLY A 229 -5.53 18.83 16.62
C GLY A 229 -6.16 19.95 15.80
N LEU A 230 -5.46 20.47 14.78
CA LEU A 230 -6.05 21.43 13.84
C LEU A 230 -7.15 20.76 13.03
N ASP A 231 -8.17 21.54 12.65
CA ASP A 231 -9.18 21.06 11.71
C ASP A 231 -8.64 21.03 10.27
N LEU A 232 -9.44 20.50 9.34
CA LEU A 232 -9.04 20.34 7.94
C LEU A 232 -8.64 21.66 7.25
N ALA A 233 -9.32 22.78 7.52
CA ALA A 233 -9.05 24.07 6.89
C ALA A 233 -7.80 24.74 7.47
N ASP A 234 -7.63 24.65 8.79
CA ASP A 234 -6.43 25.10 9.49
C ASP A 234 -5.22 24.24 9.13
N THR A 235 -5.42 22.95 8.88
CA THR A 235 -4.38 22.05 8.37
C THR A 235 -3.89 22.49 6.99
N ALA A 236 -4.80 22.75 6.03
CA ALA A 236 -4.43 23.26 4.71
C ALA A 236 -3.68 24.59 4.81
N THR A 237 -4.15 25.51 5.67
CA THR A 237 -3.55 26.83 5.89
C THR A 237 -2.18 26.72 6.56
N SER A 238 -1.98 25.75 7.46
CA SER A 238 -0.69 25.47 8.09
C SER A 238 0.34 24.98 7.07
N ILE A 239 -0.04 24.01 6.23
CA ILE A 239 0.83 23.50 5.17
C ILE A 239 1.18 24.61 4.18
N ASP A 240 0.19 25.37 3.72
CA ASP A 240 0.38 26.52 2.81
C ASP A 240 1.44 27.50 3.33
N ARG A 241 1.36 27.86 4.62
CA ARG A 241 2.33 28.75 5.27
C ARG A 241 3.74 28.19 5.29
N TRP A 242 3.90 26.91 5.63
CA TRP A 242 5.21 26.24 5.66
C TRP A 242 5.82 26.16 4.26
N VAL A 243 5.03 25.79 3.24
CA VAL A 243 5.51 25.76 1.85
C VAL A 243 5.95 27.15 1.41
N HIS A 244 5.12 28.17 1.67
CA HIS A 244 5.43 29.55 1.29
C HIS A 244 6.70 30.10 1.95
N SER A 245 6.93 29.78 3.24
CA SER A 245 8.09 30.30 3.98
C SER A 245 9.39 29.57 3.63
N GLU A 246 9.37 28.24 3.54
CA GLU A 246 10.58 27.44 3.38
C GLU A 246 10.96 27.20 1.92
N HIS A 247 9.98 27.19 1.01
CA HIS A 247 10.19 27.01 -0.43
C HIS A 247 9.49 28.11 -1.26
N PRO A 248 9.92 29.40 -1.14
CA PRO A 248 9.28 30.50 -1.86
C PRO A 248 9.22 30.26 -3.37
N GLY A 249 8.02 30.38 -3.95
CA GLY A 249 7.78 30.17 -5.38
C GLY A 249 7.54 28.72 -5.79
N SER A 250 7.66 27.76 -4.87
CA SER A 250 7.18 26.39 -5.06
C SER A 250 5.76 26.22 -4.52
N PHE A 251 5.09 25.18 -5.00
CA PHE A 251 3.75 24.82 -4.55
C PHE A 251 3.54 23.32 -4.63
N ALA A 252 2.49 22.85 -3.95
CA ALA A 252 2.01 21.48 -4.05
C ALA A 252 0.50 21.47 -4.33
N THR A 253 0.06 20.68 -5.29
CA THR A 253 -1.36 20.35 -5.39
C THR A 253 -1.68 19.31 -4.30
N ALA A 254 -2.90 19.35 -3.75
CA ALA A 254 -3.26 18.40 -2.71
C ALA A 254 -4.75 18.07 -2.66
N LEU A 255 -5.05 16.82 -2.30
CA LEU A 255 -6.36 16.39 -1.83
C LEU A 255 -6.24 16.01 -0.35
N LEU A 256 -6.88 16.79 0.52
CA LEU A 256 -6.96 16.51 1.96
C LEU A 256 -8.37 16.04 2.30
N ALA A 257 -8.50 14.96 3.05
CA ALA A 257 -9.80 14.42 3.43
C ALA A 257 -9.83 13.91 4.88
N GLU A 258 -11.00 14.03 5.51
CA GLU A 258 -11.34 13.39 6.79
C GLU A 258 -12.63 12.61 6.62
N LEU A 259 -12.61 11.31 6.94
CA LEU A 259 -13.79 10.47 6.98
C LEU A 259 -14.10 10.08 8.43
N ASP A 260 -15.31 10.43 8.89
CA ASP A 260 -15.88 9.85 10.11
C ASP A 260 -16.41 8.45 9.77
N ARG A 261 -15.73 7.41 10.28
CA ARG A 261 -16.04 6.00 9.98
C ARG A 261 -17.35 5.52 10.60
N ARG A 262 -17.90 6.22 11.59
CA ARG A 262 -19.18 5.88 12.23
C ARG A 262 -20.35 6.34 11.35
N THR A 263 -20.24 7.56 10.84
CA THR A 263 -21.34 8.25 10.14
C THR A 263 -21.24 8.17 8.62
N GLY A 264 -20.04 7.99 8.06
CA GLY A 264 -19.80 8.09 6.62
C GLY A 264 -19.62 9.53 6.16
N GLN A 265 -19.55 10.50 7.07
CA GLN A 265 -19.33 11.91 6.71
C GLN A 265 -17.90 12.10 6.22
N LEU A 266 -17.75 12.39 4.93
CA LEU A 266 -16.51 12.74 4.29
C LEU A 266 -16.38 14.27 4.17
N ARG A 267 -15.27 14.81 4.65
CA ARG A 267 -14.88 16.23 4.52
C ARG A 267 -13.67 16.31 3.61
N ILE A 268 -13.66 17.20 2.61
CA ILE A 268 -12.57 17.29 1.63
C ILE A 268 -12.16 18.74 1.40
N ILE A 269 -10.86 18.98 1.23
CA ILE A 269 -10.30 20.16 0.59
C ILE A 269 -9.51 19.71 -0.64
N ASN A 270 -9.83 20.29 -1.79
CA ASN A 270 -9.05 20.15 -3.01
C ASN A 270 -8.25 21.43 -3.24
N ALA A 271 -6.93 21.37 -3.06
CA ALA A 271 -5.98 22.45 -3.25
C ALA A 271 -5.32 22.36 -4.64
N GLY A 272 -6.13 22.53 -5.69
CA GLY A 272 -5.66 22.52 -7.08
C GLY A 272 -5.28 21.15 -7.65
N HIS A 273 -5.73 20.07 -7.02
CA HIS A 273 -5.48 18.68 -7.41
C HIS A 273 -6.61 18.14 -8.33
N PRO A 274 -6.40 17.06 -9.10
CA PRO A 274 -7.51 16.34 -9.74
C PRO A 274 -8.61 15.96 -8.72
N GLY A 275 -9.88 16.06 -9.11
CA GLY A 275 -11.00 15.70 -8.24
C GLY A 275 -11.07 14.19 -8.00
N ALA A 276 -11.33 13.79 -6.75
CA ALA A 276 -11.49 12.38 -6.43
C ALA A 276 -12.83 11.83 -6.95
N MET A 277 -12.85 10.60 -7.45
CA MET A 277 -14.07 9.96 -7.94
C MET A 277 -14.81 9.23 -6.82
N LEU A 278 -16.09 9.51 -6.65
CA LEU A 278 -17.00 8.70 -5.84
C LEU A 278 -17.53 7.54 -6.69
N LEU A 279 -17.23 6.32 -6.25
CA LEU A 279 -17.71 5.08 -6.86
C LEU A 279 -18.73 4.39 -5.95
N ARG A 280 -19.80 3.89 -6.56
CA ARG A 280 -20.86 3.11 -5.90
C ARG A 280 -21.29 1.98 -6.80
N ASP A 281 -21.43 0.78 -6.25
CA ASP A 281 -21.80 -0.43 -7.00
C ASP A 281 -20.95 -0.65 -8.27
N GLY A 282 -19.63 -0.41 -8.14
CA GLY A 282 -18.68 -0.57 -9.24
C GLY A 282 -18.78 0.49 -10.36
N LYS A 283 -19.49 1.60 -10.14
CA LYS A 283 -19.67 2.68 -11.12
C LYS A 283 -19.26 4.03 -10.56
N ALA A 284 -18.67 4.89 -11.38
CA ALA A 284 -18.51 6.29 -11.01
C ALA A 284 -19.86 6.99 -10.95
N ILE A 285 -20.10 7.66 -9.83
CA ILE A 285 -21.31 8.43 -9.59
C ILE A 285 -21.07 9.90 -9.93
N ARG A 286 -19.98 10.46 -9.41
CA ARG A 286 -19.55 11.84 -9.68
C ARG A 286 -18.09 12.03 -9.27
N GLU A 287 -17.48 13.05 -9.85
CA GLU A 287 -16.26 13.65 -9.31
C GLU A 287 -16.65 14.51 -8.09
N LEU A 288 -15.99 14.27 -6.96
CA LEU A 288 -16.07 15.12 -5.77
C LEU A 288 -15.41 16.46 -6.11
N PRO A 289 -15.95 17.59 -5.61
CA PRO A 289 -15.81 18.87 -6.26
C PRO A 289 -14.35 19.30 -6.44
N GLY A 290 -14.16 20.05 -7.52
CA GLY A 290 -12.87 20.63 -7.92
C GLY A 290 -12.31 21.63 -6.91
N PRO A 291 -11.31 22.44 -7.31
CA PRO A 291 -10.48 23.19 -6.38
C PRO A 291 -11.30 24.06 -5.42
N THR A 292 -11.26 23.71 -4.13
CA THR A 292 -11.87 24.48 -3.04
C THR A 292 -10.85 25.40 -2.33
N ALA A 293 -9.57 25.26 -2.70
CA ALA A 293 -8.45 26.10 -2.33
C ALA A 293 -7.45 26.22 -3.51
N LEU A 294 -6.56 27.21 -3.45
CA LEU A 294 -5.38 27.26 -4.33
C LEU A 294 -4.37 26.18 -3.95
N PRO A 295 -3.43 25.81 -4.85
CA PRO A 295 -2.29 24.96 -4.48
C PRO A 295 -1.57 25.48 -3.24
N LEU A 296 -1.15 24.55 -2.38
CA LEU A 296 -0.48 24.84 -1.11
C LEU A 296 0.85 25.55 -1.39
N GLY A 297 1.08 26.69 -0.74
CA GLY A 297 2.18 27.62 -0.99
C GLY A 297 1.74 28.89 -1.73
N LEU A 298 0.55 28.87 -2.36
CA LEU A 298 -0.01 29.98 -3.13
C LEU A 298 -1.24 30.62 -2.47
N GLY A 299 -1.61 30.19 -1.26
CA GLY A 299 -2.76 30.70 -0.52
C GLY A 299 -2.73 32.22 -0.30
N TYR A 300 -1.54 32.81 -0.21
CA TYR A 300 -1.34 34.27 -0.12
C TYR A 300 -1.89 35.07 -1.33
N LEU A 301 -2.16 34.41 -2.46
CA LEU A 301 -2.79 35.02 -3.64
C LEU A 301 -4.33 35.05 -3.56
N SER A 302 -4.92 34.34 -2.60
CA SER A 302 -6.36 34.30 -2.36
C SER A 302 -6.72 35.15 -1.14
N ALA A 303 -7.84 35.88 -1.22
CA ALA A 303 -8.42 36.56 -0.07
C ALA A 303 -9.32 35.63 0.78
N GLY A 304 -9.66 34.44 0.28
CA GLY A 304 -10.53 33.46 0.94
C GLY A 304 -9.75 32.30 1.54
N ALA A 305 -10.22 31.82 2.70
CA ALA A 305 -9.71 30.62 3.35
C ALA A 305 -10.06 29.34 2.56
N PRO A 306 -9.28 28.25 2.73
CA PRO A 306 -9.63 26.94 2.17
C PRO A 306 -11.05 26.52 2.57
N ARG A 307 -11.87 26.10 1.59
CA ARG A 307 -13.26 25.70 1.84
C ARG A 307 -13.37 24.18 1.95
N VAL A 308 -13.99 23.71 3.02
CA VAL A 308 -14.28 22.29 3.23
C VAL A 308 -15.58 21.92 2.49
N HIS A 309 -15.48 20.96 1.59
CA HIS A 309 -16.65 20.29 1.03
C HIS A 309 -17.05 19.10 1.92
N GLN A 310 -18.34 18.79 1.96
CA GLN A 310 -18.90 17.67 2.71
C GLN A 310 -19.69 16.76 1.78
N GLU A 311 -19.45 15.45 1.88
CA GLU A 311 -20.14 14.39 1.16
C GLU A 311 -20.56 13.31 2.17
N GLU A 312 -21.76 12.76 2.00
CA GLU A 312 -22.26 11.66 2.83
C GLU A 312 -22.08 10.36 2.08
N LEU A 313 -21.18 9.51 2.56
CA LEU A 313 -20.96 8.20 1.98
C LEU A 313 -22.07 7.24 2.40
N HIS A 314 -22.40 6.32 1.51
CA HIS A 314 -23.17 5.13 1.83
C HIS A 314 -22.21 3.98 2.14
N PRO A 315 -22.59 3.01 3.00
CA PRO A 315 -21.81 1.80 3.18
C PRO A 315 -21.54 1.11 1.83
N GLY A 316 -20.28 0.76 1.57
CA GLY A 316 -19.79 0.21 0.30
C GLY A 316 -19.31 1.27 -0.70
N ASP A 317 -19.53 2.57 -0.44
CA ASP A 317 -18.99 3.64 -1.27
C ASP A 317 -17.45 3.66 -1.21
N ARG A 318 -16.86 4.02 -2.34
CA ARG A 318 -15.42 4.09 -2.52
C ARG A 318 -15.02 5.45 -3.08
N ILE A 319 -13.86 5.94 -2.64
CA ILE A 319 -13.23 7.16 -3.14
C ILE A 319 -11.94 6.77 -3.85
N LEU A 320 -11.81 7.17 -5.11
CA LEU A 320 -10.60 7.04 -5.91
C LEU A 320 -9.98 8.42 -6.13
N ALA A 321 -8.89 8.69 -5.42
CA ALA A 321 -8.04 9.85 -5.64
C ALA A 321 -6.83 9.45 -6.49
N TYR A 322 -6.35 10.36 -7.34
CA TYR A 322 -5.27 10.09 -8.26
C TYR A 322 -4.54 11.37 -8.64
N THR A 323 -3.30 11.23 -9.10
CA THR A 323 -2.51 12.31 -9.71
C THR A 323 -2.63 12.28 -11.23
N ASP A 324 -2.31 13.39 -11.87
CA ASP A 324 -2.44 13.54 -13.32
C ASP A 324 -1.52 12.60 -14.08
N GLY A 325 -0.39 12.14 -13.53
CA GLY A 325 0.44 11.10 -14.16
C GLY A 325 -0.31 9.80 -14.51
N ILE A 326 -1.46 9.51 -13.88
CA ILE A 326 -2.33 8.42 -14.32
C ILE A 326 -3.18 8.80 -15.54
N THR A 327 -3.82 9.96 -15.52
CA THR A 327 -4.74 10.36 -16.60
C THR A 327 -4.03 10.93 -17.82
N ASP A 328 -2.81 11.40 -17.65
CA ASP A 328 -1.98 12.07 -18.63
C ASP A 328 -0.99 11.12 -19.28
N ALA A 329 -0.86 9.91 -18.72
CA ALA A 329 -0.17 8.78 -19.32
C ALA A 329 -0.59 8.60 -20.79
N LYS A 330 0.38 8.53 -21.71
CA LYS A 330 0.13 8.46 -23.16
C LYS A 330 0.54 7.13 -23.76
N SER A 331 -0.27 6.64 -24.69
CA SER A 331 0.09 5.54 -25.57
C SER A 331 1.20 5.92 -26.54
N ALA A 332 1.76 4.91 -27.22
CA ALA A 332 2.68 5.10 -28.34
C ALA A 332 2.10 6.01 -29.46
N ASP A 333 0.78 6.04 -29.62
CA ASP A 333 0.07 6.90 -30.57
C ASP A 333 -0.24 8.31 -30.01
N GLY A 334 0.15 8.59 -28.77
CA GLY A 334 -0.04 9.86 -28.08
C GLY A 334 -1.43 10.05 -27.45
N GLU A 335 -2.29 9.02 -27.44
CA GLU A 335 -3.59 9.07 -26.77
C GLU A 335 -3.41 9.01 -25.25
N ARG A 336 -4.10 9.88 -24.52
CA ARG A 336 -4.11 9.86 -23.04
C ARG A 336 -4.90 8.65 -22.52
N PHE A 337 -4.46 8.07 -21.41
CA PHE A 337 -5.15 7.01 -20.69
C PHE A 337 -6.55 7.49 -20.29
N GLY A 338 -6.59 8.67 -19.65
CA GLY A 338 -7.81 9.41 -19.38
C GLY A 338 -8.65 8.84 -18.22
N LEU A 339 -9.56 9.70 -17.73
CA LEU A 339 -10.42 9.38 -16.59
C LEU A 339 -11.39 8.24 -16.86
N ASP A 340 -11.93 8.15 -18.08
CA ASP A 340 -12.89 7.11 -18.45
C ASP A 340 -12.28 5.71 -18.32
N ARG A 341 -11.05 5.50 -18.81
CA ARG A 341 -10.35 4.21 -18.68
C ARG A 341 -10.02 3.89 -17.23
N LEU A 342 -9.63 4.89 -16.44
CA LEU A 342 -9.36 4.74 -15.00
C LEU A 342 -10.60 4.24 -14.26
N VAL A 343 -11.73 4.91 -14.44
CA VAL A 343 -13.00 4.54 -13.81
C VAL A 343 -13.47 3.16 -14.27
N ASP A 344 -13.42 2.89 -15.57
CA ASP A 344 -13.84 1.60 -16.14
C ASP A 344 -12.98 0.45 -15.59
N PHE A 345 -11.67 0.66 -15.50
CA PHE A 345 -10.73 -0.34 -14.98
C PHE A 345 -11.05 -0.69 -13.53
N VAL A 346 -11.16 0.34 -12.68
CA VAL A 346 -11.46 0.15 -11.26
C VAL A 346 -12.85 -0.47 -11.11
N GLY A 347 -13.86 0.01 -11.82
CA GLY A 347 -15.22 -0.54 -11.81
C GLY A 347 -15.27 -2.04 -12.14
N ARG A 348 -14.53 -2.49 -13.15
CA ARG A 348 -14.44 -3.93 -13.51
C ARG A 348 -13.75 -4.75 -12.44
N ALA A 349 -12.57 -4.31 -11.97
CA ALA A 349 -11.82 -5.02 -10.94
C ALA A 349 -12.62 -5.22 -9.65
N LEU A 350 -13.43 -4.23 -9.30
CA LEU A 350 -14.33 -4.27 -8.15
C LEU A 350 -15.50 -5.25 -8.35
N ASN A 351 -16.06 -5.34 -9.56
CA ASN A 351 -17.11 -6.31 -9.89
C ASN A 351 -16.60 -7.75 -9.92
N ASP A 352 -15.31 -7.94 -10.24
CA ASP A 352 -14.64 -9.24 -10.21
C ASP A 352 -14.30 -9.71 -8.78
N GLY A 353 -14.59 -8.90 -7.75
CA GLY A 353 -14.35 -9.24 -6.35
C GLY A 353 -12.87 -9.26 -5.98
N LEU A 354 -12.01 -8.57 -6.74
CA LEU A 354 -10.58 -8.49 -6.44
C LEU A 354 -10.35 -7.69 -5.15
N PRO A 355 -9.40 -8.11 -4.29
CA PRO A 355 -8.98 -7.29 -3.15
C PRO A 355 -8.55 -5.89 -3.62
N SER A 356 -8.88 -4.85 -2.85
CA SER A 356 -8.57 -3.45 -3.20
C SER A 356 -7.07 -3.23 -3.48
N PRO A 357 -6.11 -3.80 -2.71
CA PRO A 357 -4.68 -3.71 -3.01
C PRO A 357 -4.30 -4.35 -4.35
N GLU A 358 -4.99 -5.43 -4.74
CA GLU A 358 -4.78 -6.07 -6.03
C GLU A 358 -5.35 -5.24 -7.16
N THR A 359 -6.51 -4.61 -6.96
CA THR A 359 -7.09 -3.66 -7.92
C THR A 359 -6.12 -2.52 -8.23
N MET A 360 -5.51 -1.91 -7.20
CA MET A 360 -4.51 -0.85 -7.38
C MET A 360 -3.22 -1.35 -8.04
N ARG A 361 -2.72 -2.53 -7.65
CA ARG A 361 -1.55 -3.12 -8.30
C ARG A 361 -1.79 -3.32 -9.80
N ARG A 362 -2.95 -3.86 -10.18
CA ARG A 362 -3.29 -4.06 -11.61
C ARG A 362 -3.50 -2.74 -12.35
N LEU A 363 -4.05 -1.72 -11.67
CA LEU A 363 -4.22 -0.39 -12.26
C LEU A 363 -2.86 0.20 -12.66
N VAL A 364 -1.88 0.23 -11.76
CA VAL A 364 -0.57 0.81 -12.09
C VAL A 364 0.10 0.05 -13.23
N ARG A 365 -0.04 -1.28 -13.26
CA ARG A 365 0.50 -2.08 -14.36
C ARG A 365 -0.21 -1.82 -15.69
N ALA A 366 -1.51 -1.55 -15.67
CA ALA A 366 -2.23 -1.16 -16.87
C ALA A 366 -1.79 0.22 -17.36
N VAL A 367 -1.50 1.15 -16.46
CA VAL A 367 -0.96 2.49 -16.80
C VAL A 367 0.46 2.37 -17.37
N LEU A 368 1.35 1.63 -16.71
CA LEU A 368 2.72 1.36 -17.18
C LEU A 368 2.73 0.71 -18.56
N ALA A 369 1.95 -0.36 -18.75
CA ALA A 369 1.83 -1.03 -20.04
C ALA A 369 1.23 -0.14 -21.12
N TYR A 370 0.43 0.86 -20.75
CA TYR A 370 -0.12 1.84 -21.70
C TYR A 370 0.97 2.81 -22.19
N GLN A 371 2.04 3.04 -21.44
CA GLN A 371 3.16 3.92 -21.79
C GLN A 371 4.45 3.18 -22.16
N ASP A 372 4.37 1.93 -22.65
CA ASP A 372 5.54 1.10 -22.97
C ASP A 372 6.56 1.02 -21.80
N ASP A 373 6.06 0.94 -20.56
CA ASP A 373 6.81 0.89 -19.31
C ASP A 373 7.71 2.13 -19.03
N GLN A 374 7.39 3.28 -19.63
CA GLN A 374 8.05 4.56 -19.35
C GLN A 374 7.04 5.61 -18.87
N LEU A 375 7.12 5.96 -17.58
CA LEU A 375 6.34 7.06 -17.03
C LEU A 375 7.05 8.39 -17.29
N ASP A 376 6.29 9.37 -17.78
CA ASP A 376 6.75 10.75 -17.96
C ASP A 376 6.62 11.57 -16.66
N ASP A 377 5.78 11.12 -15.73
CA ASP A 377 5.46 11.77 -14.45
C ASP A 377 5.09 10.72 -13.40
N ASP A 378 4.98 11.12 -12.13
CA ASP A 378 4.54 10.22 -11.07
C ASP A 378 3.07 9.81 -11.24
N ALA A 379 2.82 8.51 -11.22
CA ALA A 379 1.51 7.90 -11.27
C ALA A 379 1.11 7.39 -9.87
N THR A 380 0.32 8.19 -9.16
CA THR A 380 -0.17 7.86 -7.83
C THR A 380 -1.68 7.71 -7.83
N ALA A 381 -2.18 6.63 -7.24
CA ALA A 381 -3.60 6.47 -6.93
C ALA A 381 -3.78 6.02 -5.49
N MET A 382 -4.89 6.45 -4.92
CA MET A 382 -5.32 6.09 -3.59
C MET A 382 -6.80 5.74 -3.62
N PHE A 383 -7.11 4.60 -3.03
CA PHE A 383 -8.42 4.01 -3.00
C PHE A 383 -8.86 3.80 -1.56
N LEU A 384 -9.94 4.48 -1.19
CA LEU A 384 -10.57 4.40 0.11
C LEU A 384 -11.93 3.72 -0.04
N GLU A 385 -12.23 2.77 0.83
CA GLU A 385 -13.50 2.05 0.87
C GLU A 385 -14.07 2.10 2.28
N TRP A 386 -15.32 2.56 2.40
CA TRP A 386 -16.01 2.62 3.69
C TRP A 386 -17.07 1.53 3.80
N ARG A 387 -17.02 0.75 4.89
CA ARG A 387 -17.82 -0.44 5.14
C ARG A 387 -17.86 -1.34 3.90
N PRO A 388 -16.72 -1.91 3.52
CA PRO A 388 -16.62 -2.73 2.32
C PRO A 388 -17.67 -3.87 2.37
N PRO A 389 -18.30 -4.22 1.23
CA PRO A 389 -19.27 -5.31 1.18
C PRO A 389 -18.62 -6.68 1.47
N HIS A 390 -17.29 -6.75 1.38
CA HIS A 390 -16.49 -7.91 1.75
C HIS A 390 -15.55 -7.54 2.89
N LEU A 391 -15.44 -8.41 3.89
CA LEU A 391 -14.55 -8.16 5.02
C LEU A 391 -13.10 -8.11 4.53
N PRO A 392 -12.38 -7.00 4.74
CA PRO A 392 -11.00 -6.87 4.26
C PRO A 392 -10.04 -7.80 5.00
N LEU A 393 -10.46 -8.25 6.19
CA LEU A 393 -9.79 -9.24 7.02
C LEU A 393 -10.45 -10.63 6.95
N ALA A 394 -11.18 -10.95 5.86
CA ALA A 394 -11.83 -12.26 5.70
C ALA A 394 -10.86 -13.45 5.83
N HIS A 395 -9.57 -13.24 5.54
CA HIS A 395 -8.54 -14.25 5.77
C HIS A 395 -8.38 -14.63 7.26
N LEU A 396 -8.65 -13.72 8.20
CA LEU A 396 -8.62 -14.02 9.65
C LEU A 396 -9.75 -14.94 10.09
N SER A 397 -10.94 -14.84 9.46
CA SER A 397 -12.07 -15.72 9.77
C SER A 397 -11.76 -17.19 9.43
N ARG A 398 -10.81 -17.43 8.52
CA ARG A 398 -10.33 -18.78 8.17
C ARG A 398 -9.41 -19.38 9.24
N LEU A 399 -8.87 -18.56 10.14
CA LEU A 399 -8.04 -18.99 11.28
C LEU A 399 -8.87 -19.36 12.52
N GLY A 400 -10.19 -19.43 12.40
CA GLY A 400 -11.08 -19.72 13.52
C GLY A 400 -11.18 -18.59 14.55
N VAL A 401 -10.67 -17.39 14.22
CA VAL A 401 -10.87 -16.19 15.04
C VAL A 401 -12.34 -15.77 14.91
N PRO A 402 -13.14 -15.76 16.00
CA PRO A 402 -14.53 -15.34 15.94
C PRO A 402 -14.61 -13.90 15.43
N GLN A 403 -15.60 -13.61 14.58
CA GLN A 403 -15.93 -12.22 14.24
C GLN A 403 -16.55 -11.55 15.47
N GLY A 404 -16.00 -10.38 15.83
CA GLY A 404 -16.38 -9.60 17.01
C GLY A 404 -17.63 -8.75 16.80
#